data_AF-A0A8D5U956-F1
#
_entry.id   AF-A0A8D5U956-F1
#
_cell.length_a   1.000
_cell.length_b   1.000
_cell.length_c   1.000
_cell.angle_alpha   90.00
_cell.angle_beta   90.00
_cell.angle_gamma   90.00
#
_symmetry.space_group_name_H-M   'P 1'
#
loop_
_entity.id
_entity.type
_entity.pdbx_description
1 polymer ?
#
loop_
_entity_poly.entity_id
_entity_poly.type
_entity_poly.pdbx_seq_one_letter_code
_entity_poly.pdbx_strand_id
1 'polypeptide(L)'
;MRYIPTKEAVGKKLGYDTTYVDENEHMTLLERGHIITEEDVKRLMDSGVYYVWIDDGAKEEGVMYEWEISPYVGSKLVDENIEVVSGRQGLTLLYSKIPGLIKVDVEGLIDFNLNQKVLLITKRNNQAVGKGELVGSIEVVPFL
;
A
#
# COMPACT_ATOMS: atom_id res chain seq x y z
N MET A 1 13.02 8.95 -0.71
CA MET A 1 12.43 9.03 -2.08
C MET A 1 12.90 10.31 -2.74
N ARG A 2 13.29 10.27 -4.02
CA ARG A 2 13.62 11.48 -4.80
C ARG A 2 12.95 11.45 -6.16
N TYR A 3 12.50 12.60 -6.65
CA TYR A 3 11.96 12.76 -8.00
C TYR A 3 13.05 13.28 -8.92
N ILE A 4 13.41 12.49 -9.94
CA ILE A 4 14.54 12.78 -10.81
C ILE A 4 14.17 12.59 -12.29
N PRO A 5 14.92 13.20 -13.23
CA PRO A 5 14.75 12.93 -14.66
C PRO A 5 14.97 11.44 -14.98
N THR A 6 14.12 10.84 -15.80
CA THR A 6 14.20 9.41 -16.20
C THR A 6 15.56 9.06 -16.78
N LYS A 7 16.17 9.98 -17.54
CA LYS A 7 17.51 9.80 -18.14
C LYS A 7 18.62 9.59 -17.10
N GLU A 8 18.44 10.08 -15.89
CA GLU A 8 19.42 9.98 -14.79
C GLU A 8 19.10 8.83 -13.82
N ALA A 9 18.10 8.01 -14.15
CA ALA A 9 17.57 6.99 -13.25
C ALA A 9 18.19 5.60 -13.46
N VAL A 10 19.03 5.41 -14.48
CA VAL A 10 19.73 4.13 -14.74
C VAL A 10 20.49 3.66 -13.49
N GLY A 11 20.32 2.38 -13.15
CA GLY A 11 20.92 1.74 -11.98
C GLY A 11 20.26 2.10 -10.65
N LYS A 12 19.20 2.93 -10.64
CA LYS A 12 18.47 3.30 -9.43
C LYS A 12 17.21 2.46 -9.29
N LYS A 13 16.78 2.27 -8.05
CA LYS A 13 15.59 1.51 -7.70
C LYS A 13 14.34 2.39 -7.84
N LEU A 14 13.34 1.91 -8.54
CA LEU A 14 12.08 2.62 -8.75
C LEU A 14 11.29 2.72 -7.43
N GLY A 15 10.82 3.93 -7.10
CA GLY A 15 10.15 4.24 -5.85
C GLY A 15 8.65 3.92 -5.83
N TYR A 16 8.01 3.93 -6.99
CA TYR A 16 6.58 3.64 -7.19
C TYR A 16 6.38 2.87 -8.49
N ASP A 17 5.27 2.14 -8.61
CA ASP A 17 4.86 1.56 -9.88
C ASP A 17 4.74 2.67 -10.93
N THR A 18 5.31 2.45 -12.11
CA THR A 18 5.21 3.38 -13.23
C THR A 18 4.31 2.77 -14.29
N THR A 19 3.21 3.46 -14.60
CA THR A 19 2.17 2.99 -15.52
C THR A 19 2.20 3.80 -16.81
N TYR A 20 1.92 3.12 -17.92
CA TYR A 20 1.52 3.74 -19.17
C TYR A 20 0.00 3.84 -19.22
N VAL A 21 -0.48 4.99 -19.69
CA VAL A 21 -1.90 5.25 -19.90
C VAL A 21 -2.05 5.80 -21.31
N ASP A 22 -2.81 5.10 -22.14
CA ASP A 22 -3.34 5.64 -23.40
C ASP A 22 -4.88 5.71 -23.37
N GLU A 23 -5.51 6.10 -24.48
CA GLU A 23 -6.97 6.26 -24.55
C GLU A 23 -7.75 4.95 -24.34
N ASN A 24 -7.10 3.79 -24.50
CA ASN A 24 -7.74 2.47 -24.51
C ASN A 24 -7.16 1.51 -23.46
N GLU A 25 -5.93 1.72 -22.97
CA GLU A 25 -5.21 0.81 -22.10
C GLU A 25 -4.48 1.50 -20.94
N HIS A 26 -4.56 0.86 -19.78
CA HIS A 26 -3.72 1.14 -18.62
C HIS A 26 -2.83 -0.07 -18.35
N MET A 27 -1.52 0.10 -18.43
CA MET A 27 -0.56 -0.98 -18.25
C MET A 27 0.56 -0.56 -17.30
N THR A 28 0.91 -1.40 -16.33
CA THR A 28 2.12 -1.19 -15.53
C THR A 28 3.35 -1.44 -16.41
N LEU A 29 4.16 -0.40 -16.63
CA LEU A 29 5.42 -0.51 -17.37
C LEU A 29 6.49 -1.17 -16.51
N LEU A 30 6.62 -0.70 -15.27
CA LEU A 30 7.62 -1.16 -14.29
C LEU A 30 6.99 -1.17 -12.90
N GLU A 31 7.28 -2.22 -12.14
CA GLU A 31 6.84 -2.34 -10.74
C GLU A 31 7.83 -1.64 -9.79
N ARG A 32 7.33 -1.17 -8.65
CA ARG A 32 8.14 -0.61 -7.57
C ARG A 32 9.24 -1.59 -7.16
N GLY A 33 10.44 -1.06 -6.98
CA GLY A 33 11.60 -1.84 -6.58
C GLY A 33 12.39 -2.40 -7.75
N HIS A 34 11.91 -2.26 -8.98
CA HIS A 34 12.68 -2.57 -10.19
C HIS A 34 13.93 -1.68 -10.27
N ILE A 35 15.06 -2.26 -10.71
CA ILE A 35 16.28 -1.51 -10.98
C ILE A 35 16.25 -1.06 -12.44
N ILE A 36 16.21 0.25 -12.66
CA ILE A 36 16.01 0.84 -13.98
C ILE A 36 17.23 0.59 -14.87
N THR A 37 17.00 0.03 -16.06
CA THR A 37 18.02 -0.20 -17.10
C THR A 37 17.99 0.88 -18.18
N GLU A 38 18.96 0.88 -19.09
CA GLU A 38 18.95 1.80 -20.24
C GLU A 38 17.76 1.56 -21.19
N GLU A 39 17.35 0.29 -21.36
CA GLU A 39 16.18 -0.09 -22.14
C GLU A 39 14.89 0.46 -21.51
N ASP A 40 14.80 0.38 -20.19
CA ASP A 40 13.67 0.94 -19.43
C ASP A 40 13.58 2.45 -19.61
N VAL A 41 14.72 3.17 -19.59
CA VAL A 41 14.72 4.63 -19.83
C VAL A 41 14.13 4.96 -21.18
N LYS A 42 14.53 4.25 -22.24
CA LYS A 42 13.96 4.48 -23.57
C LYS A 42 12.45 4.23 -23.57
N ARG A 43 12.02 3.10 -23.01
CA ARG A 43 10.60 2.73 -22.94
C ARG A 43 9.77 3.75 -22.16
N LEU A 44 10.24 4.18 -21.00
CA LEU A 44 9.58 5.19 -20.15
C LEU A 44 9.43 6.53 -20.87
N MET A 45 10.50 6.98 -21.55
CA MET A 45 10.51 8.24 -22.29
C MET A 45 9.56 8.19 -23.50
N ASP A 46 9.55 7.09 -24.25
CA ASP A 46 8.64 6.87 -25.38
C ASP A 46 7.16 6.86 -24.92
N SER A 47 6.93 6.43 -23.67
CA SER A 47 5.63 6.45 -22.98
C SER A 47 5.29 7.80 -22.33
N GLY A 48 6.10 8.86 -22.50
CA GLY A 48 5.87 10.19 -21.94
C GLY A 48 6.24 10.34 -20.46
N VAL A 49 6.91 9.35 -19.86
CA VAL A 49 7.38 9.39 -18.47
C VAL A 49 8.79 9.99 -18.42
N TYR A 50 8.86 11.31 -18.33
CA TYR A 50 10.12 12.07 -18.33
C TYR A 50 10.81 12.19 -16.97
N TYR A 51 10.08 11.88 -15.90
CA TYR A 51 10.58 11.89 -14.52
C TYR A 51 10.05 10.67 -13.78
N VAL A 52 10.85 10.14 -12.86
CA VAL A 52 10.50 9.00 -12.03
C VAL A 52 10.90 9.26 -10.58
N TRP A 53 10.13 8.66 -9.67
CA TRP A 53 10.51 8.56 -8.27
C TRP A 53 11.47 7.40 -8.07
N ILE A 54 12.54 7.64 -7.34
CA ILE A 54 13.52 6.62 -6.94
C ILE A 54 13.52 6.40 -5.43
N ASP A 55 13.72 5.15 -5.06
CA ASP A 55 14.05 4.71 -3.70
C ASP A 55 15.57 4.61 -3.58
N ASP A 56 16.18 5.65 -3.01
CA ASP A 56 17.62 5.70 -2.76
C ASP A 56 18.00 5.23 -1.35
N GLY A 57 17.07 4.61 -0.62
CA GLY A 57 17.29 4.14 0.75
C GLY A 57 17.42 5.25 1.80
N ALA A 58 17.39 6.52 1.39
CA ALA A 58 17.28 7.65 2.29
C ALA A 58 15.83 7.72 2.81
N LYS A 59 15.60 7.07 3.96
CA LYS A 59 14.39 7.26 4.73
C LYS A 59 14.63 8.48 5.63
N GLU A 60 13.92 9.56 5.35
CA GLU A 60 13.93 10.72 6.23
C GLU A 60 13.44 10.31 7.62
N GLU A 61 14.14 10.75 8.66
CA GLU A 61 13.79 10.42 10.03
C GLU A 61 12.40 10.99 10.36
N GLY A 62 11.52 10.14 10.88
CA GLY A 62 10.12 10.49 11.13
C GLY A 62 9.18 10.37 9.92
N VAL A 63 9.68 9.97 8.74
CA VAL A 63 8.83 9.70 7.57
C VAL A 63 8.47 8.23 7.48
N MET A 64 7.18 7.95 7.30
CA MET A 64 6.64 6.62 7.05
C MET A 64 5.87 6.65 5.73
N TYR A 65 6.22 5.75 4.82
CA TYR A 65 5.51 5.66 3.54
C TYR A 65 4.16 4.97 3.72
N GLU A 66 3.21 5.28 2.84
CA GLU A 66 1.84 4.77 2.87
C GLU A 66 1.75 3.24 3.04
N TRP A 67 2.54 2.50 2.28
CA TRP A 67 2.60 1.03 2.33
C TRP A 67 3.21 0.47 3.62
N GLU A 68 3.90 1.30 4.40
CA GLU A 68 4.42 0.92 5.71
C GLU A 68 3.38 1.20 6.81
N ILE A 69 2.56 2.25 6.64
CA ILE A 69 1.57 2.69 7.62
C ILE A 69 0.52 1.61 7.87
N SER A 70 -0.15 1.10 6.83
CA SER A 70 -1.29 0.19 7.06
C SER A 70 -0.91 -1.16 7.70
N PRO A 71 0.21 -1.82 7.34
CA PRO A 71 0.62 -3.04 8.05
C PRO A 71 1.05 -2.76 9.49
N TYR A 72 1.71 -1.62 9.74
CA TYR A 72 2.10 -1.21 11.10
C TYR A 72 0.86 -0.98 11.97
N VAL A 73 -0.11 -0.22 11.48
CA VAL A 73 -1.39 0.00 12.18
C VAL A 73 -2.10 -1.34 12.41
N GLY A 74 -2.16 -2.21 11.40
CA GLY A 74 -2.74 -3.55 11.53
C GLY A 74 -2.12 -4.34 12.66
N SER A 75 -0.79 -4.36 12.76
CA SER A 75 -0.07 -5.06 13.84
C SER A 75 -0.36 -4.54 15.26
N LYS A 76 -0.94 -3.34 15.39
CA LYS A 76 -1.31 -2.73 16.68
C LYS A 76 -2.78 -2.86 17.01
N LEU A 77 -3.65 -3.00 16.01
CA LEU A 77 -5.10 -3.02 16.19
C LEU A 77 -5.69 -4.42 16.32
N VAL A 78 -4.97 -5.46 15.88
CA VAL A 78 -5.49 -6.83 15.87
C VAL A 78 -4.72 -7.75 16.81
N ASP A 79 -5.38 -8.82 17.25
CA ASP A 79 -4.76 -9.86 18.07
C ASP A 79 -4.11 -10.98 17.23
N GLU A 80 -3.51 -11.95 17.92
CA GLU A 80 -2.78 -13.07 17.34
C GLU A 80 -3.62 -13.98 16.42
N ASN A 81 -4.96 -13.97 16.56
CA ASN A 81 -5.88 -14.75 15.73
C ASN A 81 -6.19 -14.09 14.40
N ILE A 82 -5.75 -12.86 14.17
CA ILE A 82 -5.87 -12.18 12.89
C ILE A 82 -4.52 -12.19 12.17
N GLU A 83 -4.57 -12.51 10.88
CA GLU A 83 -3.46 -12.40 9.97
C GLU A 83 -3.51 -11.05 9.26
N VAL A 84 -2.38 -10.33 9.30
CA VAL A 84 -2.22 -9.02 8.67
C VAL A 84 -1.45 -9.21 7.38
N VAL A 85 -2.11 -9.00 6.24
CA VAL A 85 -1.53 -9.20 4.91
C VAL A 85 -1.43 -7.85 4.22
N SER A 86 -0.20 -7.39 4.02
CA SER A 86 0.08 -6.14 3.29
C SER A 86 -0.34 -6.26 1.83
N GLY A 87 -1.11 -5.30 1.35
CA GLY A 87 -1.58 -5.19 -0.03
C GLY A 87 -0.83 -4.11 -0.82
N ARG A 88 -1.38 -3.73 -1.97
CA ARG A 88 -0.87 -2.63 -2.81
C ARG A 88 -1.43 -1.29 -2.33
N GLN A 89 -0.70 -0.20 -2.57
CA GLN A 89 -1.17 1.18 -2.38
C GLN A 89 -1.85 1.42 -1.02
N GLY A 90 -1.11 1.18 0.08
CA GLY A 90 -1.61 1.48 1.42
C GLY A 90 -2.76 0.58 1.92
N LEU A 91 -3.20 -0.42 1.15
CA LEU A 91 -4.16 -1.42 1.60
C LEU A 91 -3.47 -2.49 2.46
N THR A 92 -4.12 -2.92 3.53
CA THR A 92 -3.80 -4.10 4.30
C THR A 92 -5.07 -4.90 4.54
N LEU A 93 -5.02 -6.21 4.32
CA LEU A 93 -6.15 -7.12 4.49
C LEU A 93 -6.00 -7.91 5.79
N LEU A 94 -7.12 -8.14 6.46
CA LEU A 94 -7.19 -8.83 7.74
C LEU A 94 -7.95 -10.15 7.57
N TYR A 95 -7.31 -11.27 7.87
CA TYR A 95 -7.91 -12.60 7.75
C TYR A 95 -8.00 -13.31 9.10
N SER A 96 -9.09 -14.04 9.34
CA SER A 96 -9.19 -14.86 10.55
C SER A 96 -8.33 -16.12 10.44
N LYS A 97 -7.45 -16.39 11.41
CA LYS A 97 -6.65 -17.62 11.45
C LYS A 97 -7.42 -18.82 11.99
N ILE A 98 -8.55 -18.57 12.64
CA ILE A 98 -9.39 -19.58 13.30
C ILE A 98 -10.87 -19.38 12.94
N PRO A 99 -11.70 -20.44 12.99
CA PRO A 99 -13.13 -20.26 13.01
C PRO A 99 -13.55 -19.67 14.37
N GLY A 100 -14.56 -18.80 14.39
CA GLY A 100 -15.02 -18.19 15.63
C GLY A 100 -16.01 -17.06 15.41
N LEU A 101 -16.00 -16.11 16.35
CA LEU A 101 -16.85 -14.93 16.35
C LEU A 101 -15.95 -13.70 16.32
N ILE A 102 -16.14 -12.81 15.34
CA ILE A 102 -15.40 -11.55 15.31
C ILE A 102 -15.92 -10.63 16.43
N LYS A 103 -14.99 -10.09 17.22
CA LYS A 103 -15.25 -9.08 18.23
C LYS A 103 -14.63 -7.77 17.78
N VAL A 104 -15.45 -6.74 17.72
CA VAL A 104 -15.05 -5.39 17.32
C VAL A 104 -15.45 -4.43 18.43
N ASP A 105 -14.48 -3.64 18.89
CA ASP A 105 -14.76 -2.45 19.69
C ASP A 105 -15.35 -1.39 18.76
N VAL A 106 -16.68 -1.24 18.80
CA VAL A 106 -17.41 -0.38 17.86
C VAL A 106 -17.12 1.10 18.15
N GLU A 107 -17.00 1.48 19.42
CA GLU A 107 -16.71 2.86 19.80
C GLU A 107 -15.27 3.23 19.42
N GLY A 108 -14.32 2.35 19.75
CA GLY A 108 -12.92 2.51 19.33
C GLY A 108 -12.75 2.55 17.81
N LEU A 109 -13.52 1.74 17.06
CA LEU A 109 -13.51 1.76 15.60
C LEU A 109 -14.00 3.10 15.03
N ILE A 110 -15.08 3.65 15.60
CA ILE A 110 -15.64 4.94 15.17
C ILE A 110 -14.61 6.04 15.46
N ASP A 111 -14.10 6.12 16.69
CA ASP A 111 -13.10 7.12 17.08
C ASP A 111 -11.84 7.04 16.23
N PHE A 112 -11.35 5.82 15.99
CA PHE A 112 -10.23 5.60 15.08
C PHE A 112 -10.54 6.19 13.69
N ASN A 113 -11.66 5.84 13.07
CA ASN A 113 -11.98 6.29 11.71
C ASN A 113 -12.18 7.81 11.58
N LEU A 114 -12.42 8.54 12.68
CA LEU A 114 -12.50 10.01 12.67
C LEU A 114 -11.15 10.70 12.40
N ASN A 115 -10.02 9.98 12.46
CA ASN A 115 -8.70 10.56 12.17
C ASN A 115 -8.52 11.00 10.69
N GLN A 116 -9.35 10.48 9.77
CA GLN A 116 -9.37 10.77 8.32
C GLN A 116 -8.08 10.49 7.52
N LYS A 117 -7.05 9.90 8.13
CA LYS A 117 -5.77 9.53 7.48
C LYS A 117 -5.65 8.03 7.26
N VAL A 118 -6.23 7.23 8.16
CA VAL A 118 -6.26 5.77 8.07
C VAL A 118 -7.65 5.29 8.45
N LEU A 119 -8.23 4.44 7.60
CA LEU A 119 -9.52 3.82 7.80
C LEU A 119 -9.35 2.35 8.16
N LEU A 120 -10.13 1.88 9.13
CA LEU A 120 -10.32 0.48 9.44
C LEU A 120 -11.78 0.12 9.09
N ILE A 121 -11.93 -0.88 8.23
CA ILE A 121 -13.22 -1.43 7.81
C ILE A 121 -13.28 -2.87 8.31
N THR A 122 -14.35 -3.26 8.99
CA THR A 122 -14.49 -4.61 9.56
C THR A 122 -15.85 -5.22 9.23
N LYS A 123 -15.94 -6.55 9.32
CA LYS A 123 -17.22 -7.25 9.44
C LYS A 123 -17.98 -6.80 10.68
N ARG A 124 -19.29 -7.06 10.73
CA ARG A 124 -20.12 -6.67 11.87
C ARG A 124 -19.62 -7.32 13.15
N ASN A 125 -19.65 -6.57 14.25
CA ASN A 125 -19.39 -7.12 15.58
C ASN A 125 -20.32 -8.31 15.85
N ASN A 126 -19.77 -9.38 16.46
CA ASN A 126 -20.47 -10.64 16.72
C ASN A 126 -20.93 -11.40 15.46
N GLN A 127 -20.23 -11.24 14.35
CA GLN A 127 -20.45 -12.08 13.16
C GLN A 127 -19.59 -13.36 13.25
N ALA A 128 -20.20 -14.50 12.91
CA ALA A 128 -19.44 -15.75 12.78
C ALA A 128 -18.51 -15.70 11.57
N VAL A 129 -17.28 -16.18 11.73
CA VAL A 129 -16.24 -16.20 10.70
C VAL A 129 -15.54 -17.55 10.67
N GLY A 130 -15.16 -18.00 9.48
CA GLY A 130 -14.34 -19.18 9.25
C GLY A 130 -12.84 -18.87 9.27
N LYS A 131 -12.03 -19.93 9.30
CA LYS A 131 -10.58 -19.83 9.06
C LYS A 131 -10.30 -19.39 7.62
N GLY A 132 -9.39 -18.44 7.45
CA GLY A 132 -9.03 -17.83 6.17
C GLY A 132 -10.04 -16.82 5.65
N GLU A 133 -11.09 -16.51 6.42
CA GLU A 133 -12.10 -15.55 6.00
C GLU A 133 -11.60 -14.11 6.15
N LEU A 134 -11.86 -13.27 5.13
CA LEU A 134 -11.56 -11.85 5.19
C LEU A 134 -12.48 -11.17 6.20
N VAL A 135 -11.91 -10.58 7.26
CA VAL A 135 -12.66 -9.97 8.36
C VAL A 135 -12.60 -8.45 8.37
N GLY A 136 -11.67 -7.85 7.63
CA GLY A 136 -11.55 -6.40 7.51
C GLY A 136 -10.41 -5.96 6.59
N SER A 137 -10.31 -4.65 6.42
CA SER A 137 -9.22 -3.97 5.72
C SER A 137 -8.77 -2.72 6.47
N ILE A 138 -7.51 -2.34 6.29
CA ILE A 138 -6.94 -1.08 6.71
C ILE A 138 -6.45 -0.35 5.47
N GLU A 139 -6.85 0.89 5.31
CA GLU A 139 -6.58 1.70 4.12
C GLU A 139 -6.03 3.05 4.57
N VAL A 140 -4.86 3.43 4.02
CA VAL A 140 -4.37 4.80 4.17
C VAL A 140 -5.14 5.67 3.19
N VAL A 141 -5.71 6.76 3.67
CA VAL A 141 -6.40 7.73 2.82
C VAL A 141 -5.34 8.54 2.08
N PRO A 142 -5.32 8.51 0.73
CA PRO A 142 -4.36 9.32 -0.03
C PRO A 142 -4.52 10.79 0.34
N PHE A 143 -3.41 11.45 0.68
CA PHE A 143 -3.42 12.88 0.92
C PHE A 143 -3.68 13.59 -0.43
N LEU A 144 -4.75 14.41 -0.48
CA LEU A 144 -5.03 15.34 -1.58
C LEU A 144 -3.95 16.42 -1.69
#